data_AF-A0A3D6BYB2-F1
#
_entry.id   AF-A0A3D6BYB2-F1
#
_cell.length_a   1.000
_cell.length_b   1.000
_cell.length_c   1.000
_cell.angle_alpha   90.00
_cell.angle_beta   90.00
_cell.angle_gamma   90.00
#
_symmetry.space_group_name_H-M   'P 1'
#
loop_
_entity.id
_entity.type
_entity.pdbx_description
1 polymer ?
#
loop_
_entity_poly.entity_id
_entity_poly.type
_entity_poly.pdbx_seq_one_letter_code
_entity_poly.pdbx_strand_id
1 'polypeptide(L)'
;VAFTRDPSTGTNKFYGEFLINAQGEDVVAGIRTPQPVSEMAKWKTPDNKTLGKTIHKQLLGVKKTLENHYKDMQDIEFTIQEGKLYMLQCRVGKRTATAALNMAMDMLDEGMIDEKTMVCRLDPKILDDLLHPIVDPAEEQAAVHVAEGLPAGPGGAWGQIVFTAEDAVRWAKSDKKVILVREETNPEDIEGMRAAAAILTARGGMTSHAALVARGWGKCCIVGAGALKINLNTRELRVGTRVFKEGDFFTLNGTKGIVYDGRLKMKDASENPKFQKFMAIADKYRTMKVRTNADTPEDAKTALDFGAQGIGLFRTEHMFYGSDSDRPLFLLRKMILSKTVEERRTALDELFPFVKKEISATLSVMDNLPVTMRLLDPPLHEFVPQALENQQEIADALRIDLEEVEKRSELLKESNPMIGHRGVRLGITYPEIIRMQVTAIFEASAELIQAGKNPLPEIMVPVTCNEKELAFTRDIVTACYGAALKKYEMESLPYLYGTMIEIPRAALIADKMADYAQFFSFGTN
;
A
#
# COMPACT_ATOMS: atom_id res chain seq x y z
N VAL A 1 7.19 -24.28 25.50
CA VAL A 1 7.63 -23.67 24.22
C VAL A 1 8.13 -22.26 24.50
N ALA A 2 9.20 -21.82 23.86
CA ALA A 2 9.73 -20.47 24.07
C ALA A 2 10.37 -19.89 22.80
N PHE A 3 10.41 -18.57 22.72
CA PHE A 3 11.13 -17.80 21.73
C PHE A 3 12.29 -17.08 22.42
N THR A 4 13.45 -17.05 21.77
CA THR A 4 14.63 -16.40 22.35
C THR A 4 14.46 -14.88 22.46
N ARG A 5 13.65 -14.27 21.59
CA ARG A 5 13.19 -12.88 21.65
C ARG A 5 11.67 -12.85 21.49
N ASP A 6 11.03 -11.75 21.86
CA ASP A 6 9.58 -11.59 21.73
C ASP A 6 9.18 -11.56 20.24
N PRO A 7 8.38 -12.53 19.75
CA PRO A 7 8.03 -12.65 18.33
C PRO A 7 7.03 -11.57 17.85
N SER A 8 6.42 -10.81 18.76
CA SER A 8 5.45 -9.74 18.46
C SER A 8 6.10 -8.36 18.45
N THR A 9 6.96 -8.08 19.43
CA THR A 9 7.59 -6.75 19.59
C THR A 9 9.02 -6.69 19.06
N GLY A 10 9.71 -7.82 18.98
CA GLY A 10 11.14 -7.90 18.64
C GLY A 10 12.08 -7.67 19.81
N THR A 11 11.56 -7.33 20.99
CA THR A 11 12.40 -7.04 22.16
C THR A 11 13.23 -8.27 22.56
N ASN A 12 14.49 -8.04 22.98
CA ASN A 12 15.39 -9.10 23.44
C ASN A 12 15.01 -9.63 24.84
N LYS A 13 13.79 -10.17 24.96
CA LYS A 13 13.24 -10.82 26.16
C LYS A 13 12.93 -12.28 25.86
N PHE A 14 13.25 -13.16 26.81
CA PHE A 14 12.91 -14.58 26.68
C PHE A 14 11.39 -14.73 26.85
N TYR A 15 10.71 -15.13 25.78
CA TYR A 15 9.25 -15.11 25.69
C TYR A 15 8.71 -16.54 25.53
N GLY A 16 7.53 -16.83 26.05
CA GLY A 16 6.89 -18.13 25.86
C GLY A 16 6.27 -18.66 27.14
N GLU A 17 5.88 -19.93 27.10
CA GLU A 17 5.03 -20.52 28.11
C GLU A 17 5.46 -21.94 28.50
N PHE A 18 5.16 -22.31 29.75
CA PHE A 18 5.39 -23.64 30.30
C PHE A 18 4.20 -24.11 31.17
N LEU A 19 4.03 -25.42 31.26
CA LEU A 19 3.08 -26.06 32.16
C LEU A 19 3.81 -27.10 33.03
N ILE A 20 3.41 -27.17 34.29
CA ILE A 20 3.97 -28.13 35.26
C ILE A 20 3.12 -29.40 35.22
N ASN A 21 3.80 -30.56 35.18
CA ASN A 21 3.19 -31.88 35.14
C ASN A 21 2.15 -31.97 34.01
N ALA A 22 2.64 -31.79 32.79
CA ALA A 22 1.86 -31.68 31.57
C ALA A 22 2.71 -32.16 30.38
N GLN A 23 2.05 -32.60 29.31
CA GLN A 23 2.70 -32.89 28.03
C GLN A 23 2.54 -31.71 27.06
N GLY A 24 3.23 -31.75 25.92
CA GLY A 24 3.16 -30.69 24.92
C GLY A 24 1.75 -30.43 24.41
N GLU A 25 0.93 -31.48 24.32
CA GLU A 25 -0.48 -31.39 23.93
C GLU A 25 -1.29 -30.49 24.87
N ASP A 26 -1.05 -30.54 26.19
CA ASP A 26 -1.77 -29.72 27.18
C ASP A 26 -1.48 -28.22 27.04
N VAL A 27 -0.29 -27.88 26.56
CA VAL A 27 0.13 -26.49 26.30
C VAL A 27 -0.58 -25.96 25.05
N VAL A 28 -0.77 -26.80 24.04
CA VAL A 28 -1.42 -26.42 22.77
C VAL A 28 -2.95 -26.44 22.89
N ALA A 29 -3.51 -27.38 23.63
CA ALA A 29 -4.95 -27.57 23.78
C ALA A 29 -5.64 -26.47 24.61
N GLY A 30 -4.90 -25.70 25.41
CA GLY A 30 -5.43 -24.57 26.17
C GLY A 30 -6.39 -24.95 27.32
N ILE A 31 -6.45 -26.24 27.68
CA ILE A 31 -7.33 -26.76 28.75
C ILE A 31 -6.87 -26.25 30.13
N ARG A 32 -5.56 -26.03 30.29
CA ARG A 32 -4.95 -25.47 31.49
C ARG A 32 -4.27 -24.16 31.12
N THR A 33 -4.45 -23.13 31.94
CA THR A 33 -3.78 -21.84 31.73
C THR A 33 -2.27 -22.01 31.86
N PRO A 34 -1.51 -21.78 30.78
CA PRO A 34 -0.06 -21.92 30.81
C PRO A 34 0.59 -20.74 31.54
N GLN A 35 1.79 -20.95 32.10
CA GLN A 35 2.54 -19.93 32.83
C GLN A 35 3.63 -19.32 31.95
N PRO A 36 3.89 -18.01 32.03
CA PRO A 36 4.98 -17.39 31.29
C PRO A 36 6.34 -17.95 31.71
N VAL A 37 7.24 -18.20 30.76
CA VAL A 37 8.60 -18.71 31.05
C VAL A 37 9.41 -17.76 31.93
N SER A 38 9.11 -16.47 31.92
CA SER A 38 9.68 -15.49 32.86
C SER A 38 9.37 -15.80 34.33
N GLU A 39 8.28 -16.50 34.61
CA GLU A 39 7.89 -16.93 35.95
C GLU A 39 8.52 -18.26 36.36
N MET A 40 9.22 -18.96 35.45
CA MET A 40 9.83 -20.26 35.73
C MET A 40 10.80 -20.22 36.91
N ALA A 41 11.49 -19.10 37.12
CA ALA A 41 12.38 -18.92 38.27
C ALA A 41 11.65 -18.94 39.64
N LYS A 42 10.32 -18.72 39.65
CA LYS A 42 9.47 -18.77 40.84
C LYS A 42 8.95 -20.19 41.13
N TRP A 43 9.02 -21.10 40.15
CA TRP A 43 8.58 -22.48 40.30
C TRP A 43 9.41 -23.23 41.36
N LYS A 44 8.72 -23.84 42.31
CA LYS A 44 9.28 -24.63 43.42
C LYS A 44 8.58 -25.98 43.45
N THR A 45 9.34 -27.05 43.67
CA THR A 45 8.78 -28.36 44.04
C THR A 45 8.99 -28.58 45.55
N PRO A 46 8.19 -29.47 46.20
CA PRO A 46 8.38 -29.82 47.61
C PRO A 46 9.82 -30.28 47.90
N ASP A 47 10.39 -31.05 46.97
CA ASP A 47 11.71 -31.68 47.11
C ASP A 47 12.86 -30.77 46.66
N ASN A 48 12.59 -29.76 45.84
CA ASN A 48 13.62 -28.85 45.35
C ASN A 48 13.08 -27.41 45.13
N LYS A 49 13.32 -26.56 46.13
CA LYS A 49 12.94 -25.15 46.11
C LYS A 49 13.74 -24.29 45.11
N THR A 50 14.78 -24.83 44.49
CA THR A 50 15.66 -24.11 43.55
C THR A 50 15.54 -24.59 42.10
N LEU A 51 14.75 -25.64 41.85
CA LEU A 51 14.68 -26.28 40.54
C LEU A 51 14.34 -25.30 39.42
N GLY A 52 13.28 -24.50 39.59
CA GLY A 52 12.86 -23.50 38.59
C GLY A 52 13.96 -22.47 38.26
N LYS A 53 14.72 -22.02 39.27
CA LYS A 53 15.87 -21.10 39.05
C LYS A 53 16.98 -21.76 38.25
N THR A 54 17.31 -23.01 38.56
CA THR A 54 18.36 -23.76 37.87
C THR A 54 18.00 -24.01 36.40
N ILE A 55 16.77 -24.47 36.13
CA ILE A 55 16.31 -24.70 34.76
C ILE A 55 16.22 -23.40 33.97
N HIS A 56 15.67 -22.33 34.55
CA HIS A 56 15.60 -21.03 33.88
C HIS A 56 17.00 -20.52 33.50
N LYS A 57 18.00 -20.67 34.38
CA LYS A 57 19.40 -20.32 34.08
C LYS A 57 19.96 -21.17 32.93
N GLN A 58 19.67 -22.47 32.89
CA GLN A 58 20.09 -23.35 31.79
C GLN A 58 19.44 -22.93 30.46
N LEU A 59 18.14 -22.65 30.45
CA LEU A 59 17.41 -22.17 29.26
C LEU A 59 17.98 -20.85 28.72
N LEU A 60 18.33 -19.90 29.59
CA LEU A 60 18.99 -18.66 29.16
C LEU A 60 20.39 -18.93 28.55
N GLY A 61 21.11 -19.93 29.05
CA GLY A 61 22.35 -20.41 28.43
C GLY A 61 22.11 -20.98 27.03
N VAL A 62 21.10 -21.85 26.89
CA VAL A 62 20.70 -22.42 25.59
C VAL A 62 20.27 -21.33 24.61
N LYS A 63 19.47 -20.35 25.04
CA LYS A 63 19.10 -19.16 24.26
C LYS A 63 20.35 -18.51 23.66
N LYS A 64 21.36 -18.21 24.48
CA LYS A 64 22.59 -17.55 24.01
C LYS A 64 23.37 -18.41 23.02
N THR A 65 23.49 -19.70 23.28
CA THR A 65 24.17 -20.64 22.37
C THR A 65 23.49 -20.69 21.01
N LEU A 66 22.15 -20.82 20.99
CA LEU A 66 21.39 -20.94 19.77
C LEU A 66 21.37 -19.64 18.95
N GLU A 67 21.17 -18.47 19.59
CA GLU A 67 21.24 -17.19 18.89
C GLU A 67 22.65 -16.93 18.32
N ASN A 68 23.71 -17.28 19.05
CA ASN A 68 25.08 -17.12 18.55
C ASN A 68 25.41 -18.06 17.38
N HIS A 69 24.85 -19.27 17.39
CA HIS A 69 25.10 -20.28 16.35
C HIS A 69 24.31 -19.98 15.07
N TYR A 70 22.99 -19.80 15.19
CA TYR A 70 22.10 -19.55 14.06
C TYR A 70 22.05 -18.07 13.64
N LYS A 71 22.62 -17.18 14.46
CA LYS A 71 22.61 -15.73 14.25
C LYS A 71 21.21 -15.15 14.13
N ASP A 72 20.20 -15.80 14.69
CA ASP A 72 18.78 -15.43 14.56
C ASP A 72 17.97 -15.86 15.78
N MET A 73 16.78 -15.28 15.95
CA MET A 73 15.81 -15.64 16.96
C MET A 73 15.30 -17.07 16.71
N GLN A 74 15.30 -17.88 17.78
CA GLN A 74 14.86 -19.26 17.73
C GLN A 74 13.54 -19.45 18.49
N ASP A 75 12.64 -20.20 17.86
CA ASP A 75 11.51 -20.88 18.48
C ASP A 75 11.99 -22.27 18.95
N ILE A 76 11.85 -22.53 20.25
CA ILE A 76 12.37 -23.71 20.93
C ILE A 76 11.30 -24.46 21.71
N GLU A 77 11.36 -25.78 21.62
CA GLU A 77 10.56 -26.69 22.42
C GLU A 77 11.47 -27.46 23.37
N PHE A 78 11.04 -27.58 24.62
CA PHE A 78 11.82 -28.20 25.68
C PHE A 78 10.90 -28.94 26.65
N THR A 79 11.46 -29.96 27.29
CA THR A 79 10.80 -30.74 28.34
C THR A 79 11.71 -30.85 29.54
N ILE A 80 11.11 -30.82 30.73
CA ILE A 80 11.82 -31.00 32.00
C ILE A 80 11.32 -32.32 32.58
N GLN A 81 12.15 -33.36 32.52
CA GLN A 81 11.83 -34.67 33.06
C GLN A 81 12.67 -34.91 34.32
N GLU A 82 12.00 -35.08 35.46
CA GLU A 82 12.63 -35.35 36.77
C GLU A 82 13.74 -34.36 37.12
N GLY A 83 13.52 -33.08 36.79
CA GLY A 83 14.46 -32.00 37.07
C GLY A 83 15.63 -31.86 36.08
N LYS A 84 15.63 -32.62 34.98
CA LYS A 84 16.60 -32.50 33.88
C LYS A 84 15.97 -31.88 32.65
N LEU A 85 16.61 -30.85 32.10
CA LEU A 85 16.19 -30.15 30.88
C LEU A 85 16.59 -30.94 29.63
N TYR A 86 15.64 -31.09 28.70
CA TYR A 86 15.84 -31.67 27.38
C TYR A 86 15.34 -30.68 26.32
N MET A 87 16.14 -30.44 25.28
CA MET A 87 15.74 -29.67 24.11
C MET A 87 15.19 -30.63 23.05
N LEU A 88 13.99 -30.37 22.57
CA LEU A 88 13.29 -31.26 21.63
C LEU A 88 13.33 -30.72 20.21
N GLN A 89 13.13 -29.41 20.04
CA GLN A 89 13.11 -28.76 18.75
C GLN A 89 13.71 -27.36 18.86
N CYS A 90 14.38 -26.94 17.80
CA CYS A 90 14.70 -25.54 17.56
C CYS A 90 14.53 -25.22 16.07
N ARG A 91 14.00 -24.04 15.77
CA ARG A 91 13.86 -23.51 14.42
C ARG A 91 13.88 -21.99 14.46
N VAL A 92 14.09 -21.37 13.30
CA VAL A 92 13.92 -19.92 13.16
C VAL A 92 12.48 -19.55 13.52
N GLY A 93 12.31 -18.69 14.52
CA GLY A 93 10.98 -18.35 15.01
C GLY A 93 10.24 -17.43 14.03
N LYS A 94 8.97 -17.77 13.78
CA LYS A 94 8.03 -16.87 13.09
C LYS A 94 7.79 -15.63 13.95
N ARG A 95 7.64 -14.47 13.32
CA ARG A 95 7.57 -13.17 13.99
C ARG A 95 6.80 -12.16 13.16
N THR A 96 6.34 -11.08 13.78
CA THR A 96 5.71 -9.95 13.11
C THR A 96 6.76 -9.12 12.35
N ALA A 97 6.30 -8.21 11.49
CA ALA A 97 7.17 -7.30 10.78
C ALA A 97 7.97 -6.38 11.69
N THR A 98 7.28 -5.77 12.66
CA THR A 98 7.89 -4.93 13.70
C THR A 98 8.95 -5.70 14.46
N ALA A 99 8.67 -6.96 14.80
CA ALA A 99 9.62 -7.82 15.48
C ALA A 99 10.82 -8.18 14.60
N ALA A 100 10.60 -8.51 13.32
CA ALA A 100 11.68 -8.81 12.37
C ALA A 100 12.64 -7.61 12.21
N LEU A 101 12.09 -6.42 11.99
CA LEU A 101 12.88 -5.19 11.86
C LEU A 101 13.65 -4.88 13.14
N ASN A 102 12.97 -4.87 14.29
CA ASN A 102 13.63 -4.60 15.57
C ASN A 102 14.75 -5.59 15.84
N MET A 103 14.50 -6.90 15.69
CA MET A 103 15.52 -7.91 15.91
C MET A 103 16.70 -7.77 14.95
N ALA A 104 16.46 -7.54 13.66
CA ALA A 104 17.54 -7.41 12.69
C ALA A 104 18.43 -6.19 13.00
N MET A 105 17.82 -5.06 13.36
CA MET A 105 18.53 -3.85 13.77
C MET A 105 19.31 -4.05 15.07
N ASP A 106 18.68 -4.66 16.09
CA ASP A 106 19.33 -4.94 17.38
C ASP A 106 20.51 -5.92 17.18
N MET A 107 20.36 -6.94 16.32
CA MET A 107 21.43 -7.90 16.02
C MET A 107 22.58 -7.27 15.22
N LEU A 108 22.30 -6.27 14.40
CA LEU A 108 23.33 -5.47 13.73
C LEU A 108 24.10 -4.62 14.77
N ASP A 109 23.38 -3.92 15.64
CA ASP A 109 23.98 -3.08 16.70
C ASP A 109 24.77 -3.95 17.73
N GLU A 110 24.32 -5.19 17.99
CA GLU A 110 25.02 -6.20 18.81
C GLU A 110 26.24 -6.82 18.09
N GLY A 111 26.48 -6.50 16.82
CA GLY A 111 27.59 -7.05 16.01
C GLY A 111 27.44 -8.53 15.67
N MET A 112 26.23 -9.09 15.76
CA MET A 112 25.97 -10.50 15.47
C MET A 112 25.81 -10.77 13.98
N ILE A 113 25.33 -9.79 13.22
CA ILE A 113 25.15 -9.84 11.77
C ILE A 113 25.71 -8.57 11.12
N ASP A 114 26.01 -8.64 9.82
CA ASP A 114 26.37 -7.48 9.01
C ASP A 114 25.14 -6.82 8.35
N GLU A 115 25.33 -5.64 7.75
CA GLU A 115 24.25 -4.89 7.10
C GLU A 115 23.58 -5.70 5.96
N LYS A 116 24.35 -6.47 5.19
CA LYS A 116 23.82 -7.29 4.08
C LYS A 116 22.90 -8.39 4.59
N THR A 117 23.32 -9.10 5.63
CA THR A 117 22.54 -10.14 6.28
C THR A 117 21.27 -9.55 6.90
N MET A 118 21.35 -8.36 7.49
CA MET A 118 20.19 -7.64 8.04
C MET A 118 19.14 -7.37 6.94
N VAL A 119 19.55 -6.82 5.80
CA VAL A 119 18.64 -6.52 4.68
C VAL A 119 18.01 -7.81 4.11
N CYS A 120 18.81 -8.84 3.83
CA CYS A 120 18.33 -10.10 3.24
C CYS A 120 17.47 -10.95 4.20
N ARG A 121 17.48 -10.67 5.50
CA ARG A 121 16.72 -11.43 6.50
C ARG A 121 15.25 -11.03 6.56
N LEU A 122 14.89 -9.82 6.15
CA LEU A 122 13.50 -9.40 6.10
C LEU A 122 12.89 -9.83 4.77
N ASP A 123 11.82 -10.62 4.84
CA ASP A 123 10.98 -10.88 3.66
C ASP A 123 10.33 -9.55 3.24
N PRO A 124 10.48 -9.11 1.98
CA PRO A 124 9.86 -7.88 1.49
C PRO A 124 8.34 -7.83 1.74
N LYS A 125 7.64 -8.97 1.68
CA LYS A 125 6.18 -9.03 1.92
C LYS A 125 5.79 -8.62 3.34
N ILE A 126 6.71 -8.81 4.29
CA ILE A 126 6.50 -8.44 5.67
C ILE A 126 6.72 -6.92 5.86
N LEU A 127 7.44 -6.24 4.96
CA LEU A 127 7.58 -4.78 5.01
C LEU A 127 6.25 -4.07 4.73
N ASP A 128 5.35 -4.67 3.95
CA ASP A 128 4.01 -4.11 3.71
C ASP A 128 3.26 -3.88 5.04
N ASP A 129 3.40 -4.80 6.00
CA ASP A 129 2.80 -4.67 7.33
C ASP A 129 3.38 -3.47 8.11
N LEU A 130 4.63 -3.08 7.84
CA LEU A 130 5.26 -1.91 8.48
C LEU A 130 4.77 -0.60 7.91
N LEU A 131 4.18 -0.61 6.71
CA LEU A 131 3.60 0.57 6.07
C LEU A 131 2.25 0.97 6.70
N HIS A 132 1.67 0.11 7.54
CA HIS A 132 0.45 0.46 8.25
C HIS A 132 0.72 1.55 9.30
N PRO A 133 -0.18 2.54 9.43
CA PRO A 133 -0.07 3.57 10.45
C PRO A 133 0.06 2.96 11.85
N ILE A 134 0.84 3.61 12.72
CA ILE A 134 0.96 3.23 14.14
C ILE A 134 0.37 4.32 15.02
N VAL A 135 -0.04 3.99 16.24
CA VAL A 135 -0.46 5.01 17.22
C VAL A 135 0.75 5.84 17.62
N ASP A 136 0.62 7.18 17.65
CA ASP A 136 1.69 8.07 18.09
C ASP A 136 2.10 7.74 19.55
N PRO A 137 3.37 7.35 19.80
CA PRO A 137 3.82 7.00 21.14
C PRO A 137 3.62 8.10 22.19
N ALA A 138 3.63 9.37 21.80
CA ALA A 138 3.44 10.48 22.74
C ALA A 138 1.97 10.60 23.19
N GLU A 139 1.03 10.46 22.26
CA GLU A 139 -0.40 10.44 22.62
C GLU A 139 -0.78 9.14 23.32
N GLU A 140 -0.17 8.02 22.95
CA GLU A 140 -0.42 6.72 23.56
C GLU A 140 -0.07 6.70 25.06
N GLN A 141 0.97 7.43 25.49
CA GLN A 141 1.33 7.53 26.91
C GLN A 141 0.30 8.27 27.76
N ALA A 142 -0.39 9.25 27.19
CA ALA A 142 -1.42 10.03 27.86
C ALA A 142 -2.84 9.47 27.65
N ALA A 143 -2.98 8.45 26.80
CA ALA A 143 -4.26 7.91 26.39
C ALA A 143 -4.96 7.14 27.52
N VAL A 144 -6.28 7.21 27.52
CA VAL A 144 -7.09 6.49 28.51
C VAL A 144 -7.28 5.06 28.04
N HIS A 145 -6.66 4.13 28.78
CA HIS A 145 -6.78 2.71 28.54
C HIS A 145 -8.22 2.22 28.78
N VAL A 146 -8.79 1.51 27.81
CA VAL A 146 -10.14 0.94 27.89
C VAL A 146 -10.07 -0.55 28.18
N ALA A 147 -9.34 -1.30 27.34
CA ALA A 147 -9.24 -2.74 27.44
C ALA A 147 -7.94 -3.25 26.79
N GLU A 148 -7.51 -4.44 27.20
CA GLU A 148 -6.37 -5.15 26.64
C GLU A 148 -6.83 -6.53 26.12
N GLY A 149 -6.21 -6.97 25.04
CA GLY A 149 -6.41 -8.27 24.41
C GLY A 149 -5.12 -8.75 23.72
N LEU A 150 -5.25 -9.80 22.91
CA LEU A 150 -4.12 -10.39 22.19
C LEU A 150 -3.85 -9.61 20.89
N PRO A 151 -2.58 -9.27 20.60
CA PRO A 151 -2.18 -8.52 19.40
C PRO A 151 -2.21 -9.42 18.15
N ALA A 152 -3.36 -9.49 17.49
CA ALA A 152 -3.59 -10.44 16.40
C ALA A 152 -3.16 -9.94 15.01
N GLY A 153 -3.33 -8.64 14.75
CA GLY A 153 -3.00 -7.98 13.50
C GLY A 153 -2.24 -6.66 13.74
N PRO A 154 -1.21 -6.35 12.94
CA PRO A 154 -0.28 -5.25 13.19
C PRO A 154 -0.90 -3.86 12.94
N GLY A 155 -0.19 -2.81 13.36
CA GLY A 155 -0.57 -1.43 13.11
C GLY A 155 -1.49 -0.81 14.18
N GLY A 156 -1.93 0.40 13.88
CA GLY A 156 -2.81 1.22 14.69
C GLY A 156 -3.92 1.82 13.82
N ALA A 157 -5.15 1.79 14.34
CA ALA A 157 -6.30 2.31 13.63
C ALA A 157 -7.32 2.90 14.60
N TRP A 158 -7.95 4.00 14.20
CA TRP A 158 -9.03 4.63 14.93
C TRP A 158 -10.28 4.66 14.07
N GLY A 159 -11.43 4.63 14.71
CA GLY A 159 -12.71 4.65 14.01
C GLY A 159 -13.88 4.66 14.98
N GLN A 160 -15.07 4.73 14.38
CA GLN A 160 -16.32 4.60 15.11
C GLN A 160 -16.66 3.14 15.34
N ILE A 161 -17.07 2.81 16.55
CA ILE A 161 -17.49 1.46 16.91
C ILE A 161 -18.77 1.12 16.15
N VAL A 162 -18.77 -0.05 15.49
CA VAL A 162 -19.95 -0.69 14.90
C VAL A 162 -20.00 -2.16 15.31
N PHE A 163 -21.20 -2.72 15.46
CA PHE A 163 -21.38 -4.07 16.01
C PHE A 163 -21.74 -5.15 14.97
N THR A 164 -22.02 -4.74 13.72
CA THR A 164 -22.42 -5.63 12.63
C THR A 164 -21.56 -5.39 11.39
N ALA A 165 -21.40 -6.43 10.57
CA ALA A 165 -20.63 -6.35 9.33
C ALA A 165 -21.32 -5.43 8.30
N GLU A 166 -22.65 -5.47 8.23
CA GLU A 166 -23.45 -4.64 7.33
C GLU A 166 -23.32 -3.15 7.66
N ASP A 167 -23.34 -2.81 8.96
CA ASP A 167 -23.15 -1.43 9.40
C ASP A 167 -21.72 -0.95 9.09
N ALA A 168 -20.71 -1.82 9.23
CA ALA A 168 -19.34 -1.50 8.84
C ALA A 168 -19.21 -1.17 7.34
N VAL A 169 -19.81 -1.99 6.46
CA VAL A 169 -19.82 -1.73 5.01
C VAL A 169 -20.57 -0.44 4.68
N ARG A 170 -21.76 -0.23 5.26
CA ARG A 170 -22.58 0.95 4.99
C ARG A 170 -21.88 2.24 5.41
N TRP A 171 -21.25 2.25 6.58
CA TRP A 171 -20.58 3.43 7.10
C TRP A 171 -19.27 3.72 6.37
N ALA A 172 -18.52 2.68 5.99
CA ALA A 172 -17.33 2.83 5.14
C ALA A 172 -17.68 3.47 3.79
N LYS A 173 -18.83 3.11 3.18
CA LYS A 173 -19.34 3.75 1.94
C LYS A 173 -19.73 5.23 2.12
N SER A 174 -19.89 5.72 3.35
CA SER A 174 -20.16 7.12 3.67
C SER A 174 -18.92 7.84 4.20
N ASP A 175 -17.73 7.38 3.81
CA ASP A 175 -16.41 7.91 4.21
C ASP A 175 -16.16 7.98 5.72
N LYS A 176 -16.84 7.13 6.50
CA LYS A 176 -16.56 6.99 7.94
C LYS A 176 -15.56 5.87 8.17
N LYS A 177 -14.53 6.14 8.98
CA LYS A 177 -13.64 5.09 9.50
C LYS A 177 -14.35 4.35 10.63
N VAL A 178 -14.40 3.02 10.54
CA VAL A 178 -15.12 2.18 11.50
C VAL A 178 -14.24 1.09 12.12
N ILE A 179 -14.56 0.71 13.35
CA ILE A 179 -13.98 -0.42 14.06
C ILE A 179 -15.10 -1.45 14.27
N LEU A 180 -14.92 -2.63 13.70
CA LEU A 180 -15.87 -3.73 13.88
C LEU A 180 -15.62 -4.40 15.23
N VAL A 181 -16.57 -4.27 16.15
CA VAL A 181 -16.52 -4.87 17.49
C VAL A 181 -17.49 -6.04 17.56
N ARG A 182 -16.98 -7.24 17.82
CA ARG A 182 -17.76 -8.48 17.83
C ARG A 182 -17.44 -9.35 19.04
N GLU A 183 -18.32 -10.26 19.42
CA GLU A 183 -17.97 -11.26 20.44
C GLU A 183 -16.95 -12.26 19.88
N GLU A 184 -17.21 -12.73 18.66
CA GLU A 184 -16.34 -13.49 17.77
C GLU A 184 -16.72 -13.17 16.31
N THR A 185 -15.82 -13.41 15.34
CA THR A 185 -16.13 -13.21 13.92
C THR A 185 -16.31 -14.54 13.19
N ASN A 186 -17.20 -14.52 12.19
CA ASN A 186 -17.56 -15.68 11.39
C ASN A 186 -17.27 -15.39 9.90
N PRO A 187 -17.25 -16.40 9.01
CA PRO A 187 -17.02 -16.18 7.58
C PRO A 187 -17.98 -15.18 6.91
N GLU A 188 -19.20 -15.04 7.42
CA GLU A 188 -20.19 -14.06 6.94
C GLU A 188 -19.78 -12.61 7.23
N ASP A 189 -18.92 -12.39 8.23
CA ASP A 189 -18.44 -11.06 8.61
C ASP A 189 -17.33 -10.52 7.68
N ILE A 190 -16.87 -11.30 6.69
CA ILE A 190 -15.70 -10.99 5.84
C ILE A 190 -15.80 -9.63 5.15
N GLU A 191 -16.96 -9.27 4.60
CA GLU A 191 -17.11 -7.98 3.90
C GLU A 191 -17.01 -6.79 4.88
N GLY A 192 -17.61 -6.93 6.07
CA GLY A 192 -17.51 -5.92 7.13
C GLY A 192 -16.11 -5.82 7.71
N MET A 193 -15.42 -6.96 7.90
CA MET A 193 -14.03 -7.00 8.33
C MET A 193 -13.11 -6.34 7.30
N ARG A 194 -13.39 -6.47 6.00
CA ARG A 194 -12.64 -5.81 4.93
C ARG A 194 -12.89 -4.30 4.90
N ALA A 195 -14.14 -3.88 5.09
CA ALA A 195 -14.53 -2.47 5.12
C ALA A 195 -14.02 -1.72 6.37
N ALA A 196 -13.89 -2.42 7.51
CA ALA A 196 -13.46 -1.80 8.76
C ALA A 196 -11.98 -1.40 8.77
N ALA A 197 -11.66 -0.30 9.45
CA ALA A 197 -10.28 0.13 9.68
C ALA A 197 -9.55 -0.77 10.70
N ALA A 198 -10.28 -1.31 11.67
CA ALA A 198 -9.76 -2.26 12.67
C ALA A 198 -10.83 -3.25 13.12
N ILE A 199 -10.38 -4.35 13.73
CA ILE A 199 -11.25 -5.42 14.25
C ILE A 199 -10.94 -5.67 15.73
N LEU A 200 -11.97 -5.68 16.56
CA LEU A 200 -11.89 -5.95 17.99
C LEU A 200 -12.83 -7.11 18.35
N THR A 201 -12.32 -8.14 19.01
CA THR A 201 -13.16 -9.26 19.50
C THR A 201 -13.01 -9.51 20.99
N ALA A 202 -14.13 -9.83 21.64
CA ALA A 202 -14.15 -10.15 23.08
C ALA A 202 -13.55 -11.54 23.37
N ARG A 203 -13.75 -12.49 22.46
CA ARG A 203 -13.22 -13.87 22.53
C ARG A 203 -12.31 -14.17 21.35
N GLY A 204 -11.55 -15.27 21.46
CA GLY A 204 -10.67 -15.75 20.40
C GLY A 204 -9.19 -15.62 20.75
N GLY A 205 -8.40 -16.62 20.34
CA GLY A 205 -6.95 -16.64 20.48
C GLY A 205 -6.22 -16.14 19.23
N MET A 206 -4.89 -16.19 19.25
CA MET A 206 -4.02 -15.83 18.12
C MET A 206 -4.23 -16.65 16.83
N THR A 207 -5.00 -17.74 16.91
CA THR A 207 -5.37 -18.65 15.81
C THR A 207 -6.87 -18.59 15.46
N SER A 208 -7.62 -17.66 16.07
CA SER A 208 -9.05 -17.45 15.78
C SER A 208 -9.30 -16.95 14.36
N HIS A 209 -10.54 -17.09 13.88
CA HIS A 209 -10.96 -16.61 12.56
C HIS A 209 -10.60 -15.13 12.34
N ALA A 210 -10.94 -14.25 13.31
CA ALA A 210 -10.55 -12.85 13.28
C ALA A 210 -9.04 -12.64 13.12
N ALA A 211 -8.24 -13.36 13.91
CA ALA A 211 -6.78 -13.22 13.91
C ALA A 211 -6.13 -13.70 12.60
N LEU A 212 -6.59 -14.82 12.05
CA LEU A 212 -6.07 -15.37 10.80
C LEU A 212 -6.38 -14.46 9.61
N VAL A 213 -7.63 -14.00 9.52
CA VAL A 213 -8.10 -13.16 8.42
C VAL A 213 -7.47 -11.76 8.50
N ALA A 214 -7.45 -11.13 9.67
CA ALA A 214 -6.88 -9.80 9.82
C ALA A 214 -5.37 -9.77 9.51
N ARG A 215 -4.63 -10.80 9.94
CA ARG A 215 -3.21 -10.93 9.63
C ARG A 215 -2.95 -11.13 8.13
N GLY A 216 -3.80 -11.90 7.44
CA GLY A 216 -3.69 -12.06 5.99
C GLY A 216 -3.92 -10.77 5.20
N TRP A 217 -4.55 -9.76 5.81
CA TRP A 217 -4.84 -8.46 5.18
C TRP A 217 -4.03 -7.29 5.77
N GLY A 218 -3.12 -7.55 6.70
CA GLY A 218 -2.38 -6.49 7.39
C GLY A 218 -3.27 -5.54 8.23
N LYS A 219 -4.50 -5.92 8.57
CA LYS A 219 -5.40 -5.04 9.32
C LYS A 219 -5.12 -5.08 10.82
N CYS A 220 -5.19 -3.91 11.45
CA CYS A 220 -5.14 -3.76 12.90
C CYS A 220 -6.23 -4.61 13.56
N CYS A 221 -5.81 -5.57 14.38
CA CYS A 221 -6.75 -6.49 15.02
C CYS A 221 -6.30 -6.88 16.42
N ILE A 222 -7.26 -6.83 17.36
CA ILE A 222 -7.10 -7.28 18.74
C ILE A 222 -8.18 -8.33 19.00
N VAL A 223 -7.77 -9.48 19.52
CA VAL A 223 -8.68 -10.60 19.82
C VAL A 223 -8.62 -11.01 21.28
N GLY A 224 -9.68 -11.63 21.78
CA GLY A 224 -9.70 -12.12 23.16
C GLY A 224 -9.64 -11.01 24.22
N ALA A 225 -10.18 -9.83 23.92
CA ALA A 225 -10.33 -8.76 24.90
C ALA A 225 -11.50 -9.09 25.87
N GLY A 226 -11.28 -10.03 26.79
CA GLY A 226 -12.33 -10.61 27.64
C GLY A 226 -13.03 -9.62 28.59
N ALA A 227 -12.50 -8.40 28.74
CA ALA A 227 -13.14 -7.32 29.50
C ALA A 227 -14.38 -6.73 28.79
N LEU A 228 -14.52 -6.97 27.48
CA LEU A 228 -15.60 -6.44 26.66
C LEU A 228 -16.90 -7.22 26.87
N LYS A 229 -17.99 -6.52 27.18
CA LYS A 229 -19.36 -7.07 27.21
C LYS A 229 -20.23 -6.34 26.20
N ILE A 230 -20.59 -7.03 25.11
CA ILE A 230 -21.32 -6.47 23.99
C ILE A 230 -22.81 -6.79 24.13
N ASN A 231 -23.68 -5.80 23.94
CA ASN A 231 -25.13 -5.99 23.85
C ASN A 231 -25.62 -5.51 22.48
N LEU A 232 -25.95 -6.45 21.60
CA LEU A 232 -26.41 -6.16 20.24
C LEU A 232 -27.80 -5.52 20.20
N ASN A 233 -28.66 -5.81 21.17
CA ASN A 233 -30.03 -5.27 21.20
C ASN A 233 -30.04 -3.78 21.53
N THR A 234 -29.18 -3.36 22.45
CA THR A 234 -29.05 -1.95 22.83
C THR A 234 -27.96 -1.21 22.07
N ARG A 235 -27.17 -1.93 21.25
CA ARG A 235 -25.97 -1.43 20.55
C ARG A 235 -25.02 -0.71 21.52
N GLU A 236 -24.74 -1.38 22.64
CA GLU A 236 -23.84 -0.89 23.69
C GLU A 236 -22.68 -1.85 23.95
N LEU A 237 -21.51 -1.29 24.23
CA LEU A 237 -20.32 -2.00 24.70
C LEU A 237 -20.02 -1.56 26.14
N ARG A 238 -19.86 -2.52 27.04
CA ARG A 238 -19.49 -2.26 28.44
C ARG A 238 -18.11 -2.79 28.75
N VAL A 239 -17.31 -1.95 29.40
CA VAL A 239 -15.97 -2.30 29.91
C VAL A 239 -15.86 -1.80 31.35
N GLY A 240 -15.96 -2.73 32.32
CA GLY A 240 -16.10 -2.37 33.73
C GLY A 240 -17.33 -1.50 33.98
N THR A 241 -17.12 -0.27 34.45
CA THR A 241 -18.19 0.72 34.73
C THR A 241 -18.49 1.65 33.55
N ARG A 242 -17.68 1.61 32.49
CA ARG A 242 -17.85 2.49 31.31
C ARG A 242 -18.79 1.84 30.29
N VAL A 243 -19.60 2.67 29.65
CA VAL A 243 -20.55 2.28 28.60
C VAL A 243 -20.25 3.11 27.36
N PHE A 244 -20.02 2.44 26.25
CA PHE A 244 -19.79 3.03 24.93
C PHE A 244 -20.93 2.61 23.99
N LYS A 245 -21.31 3.50 23.09
CA LYS A 245 -22.39 3.30 22.12
C LYS A 245 -21.83 3.14 20.73
N GLU A 246 -22.65 2.62 19.83
CA GLU A 246 -22.34 2.65 18.40
C GLU A 246 -22.09 4.09 17.94
N GLY A 247 -21.01 4.31 17.20
CA GLY A 247 -20.58 5.64 16.78
C GLY A 247 -19.51 6.29 17.66
N ASP A 248 -19.30 5.80 18.89
CA ASP A 248 -18.20 6.29 19.74
C ASP A 248 -16.85 5.92 19.15
N PHE A 249 -15.83 6.72 19.47
CA PHE A 249 -14.50 6.56 18.89
C PHE A 249 -13.61 5.71 19.77
N PHE A 250 -12.98 4.71 19.15
CA PHE A 250 -11.85 4.01 19.72
C PHE A 250 -10.61 4.17 18.87
N THR A 251 -9.48 3.97 19.52
CA THR A 251 -8.19 3.73 18.87
C THR A 251 -7.65 2.37 19.31
N LEU A 252 -7.29 1.53 18.35
CA LEU A 252 -6.65 0.25 18.60
C LEU A 252 -5.18 0.33 18.27
N ASN A 253 -4.34 -0.21 19.15
CA ASN A 253 -2.98 -0.60 18.83
C ASN A 253 -2.91 -2.13 18.71
N GLY A 254 -3.07 -2.64 17.49
CA GLY A 254 -3.04 -4.06 17.19
C GLY A 254 -1.68 -4.72 17.44
N THR A 255 -0.60 -3.92 17.49
CA THR A 255 0.75 -4.40 17.80
C THR A 255 0.95 -4.65 19.30
N LYS A 256 0.37 -3.80 20.16
CA LYS A 256 0.43 -3.96 21.62
C LYS A 256 -0.76 -4.72 22.22
N GLY A 257 -1.86 -4.87 21.48
CA GLY A 257 -3.09 -5.48 21.99
C GLY A 257 -3.92 -4.55 22.85
N ILE A 258 -3.75 -3.22 22.71
CA ILE A 258 -4.35 -2.23 23.61
C ILE A 258 -5.45 -1.42 22.91
N VAL A 259 -6.57 -1.21 23.59
CA VAL A 259 -7.70 -0.38 23.17
C VAL A 259 -7.74 0.91 23.98
N TYR A 260 -7.83 2.04 23.30
CA TYR A 260 -7.86 3.38 23.89
C TYR A 260 -9.18 4.10 23.58
N ASP A 261 -9.58 4.96 24.51
CA ASP A 261 -10.75 5.83 24.37
C ASP A 261 -10.42 7.01 23.44
N GLY A 262 -11.32 7.31 22.51
CA GLY A 262 -11.21 8.43 21.60
C GLY A 262 -10.31 8.21 20.38
N ARG A 263 -9.95 9.32 19.74
CA ARG A 263 -9.13 9.36 18.52
C ARG A 263 -7.71 9.78 18.88
N LEU A 264 -6.78 8.85 18.86
CA LEU A 264 -5.36 9.17 18.98
C LEU A 264 -4.79 9.45 17.59
N LYS A 265 -3.79 10.34 17.55
CA LYS A 265 -3.02 10.58 16.33
C LYS A 265 -2.30 9.30 15.91
N MET A 266 -2.33 9.10 14.60
CA MET A 266 -1.54 8.06 13.96
C MET A 266 -0.29 8.69 13.41
N LYS A 267 0.81 7.98 13.55
CA LYS A 267 2.07 8.28 12.92
C LYS A 267 2.20 7.39 11.69
N ASP A 268 2.51 7.99 10.56
CA ASP A 268 2.74 7.24 9.33
C ASP A 268 4.02 6.40 9.46
N ALA A 269 4.04 5.27 8.76
CA ALA A 269 5.21 4.40 8.71
C ALA A 269 6.47 5.11 8.18
N SER A 270 6.30 6.05 7.25
CA SER A 270 7.37 6.89 6.70
C SER A 270 8.09 7.67 7.79
N GLU A 271 7.44 7.98 8.92
CA GLU A 271 8.04 8.71 10.03
C GLU A 271 8.68 7.80 11.10
N ASN A 272 8.71 6.48 10.89
CA ASN A 272 9.33 5.52 11.81
C ASN A 272 10.88 5.55 11.65
N PRO A 273 11.64 6.01 12.67
CA PRO A 273 13.09 6.17 12.53
C PRO A 273 13.85 4.86 12.27
N LYS A 274 13.36 3.73 12.79
CA LYS A 274 13.99 2.42 12.55
C LYS A 274 13.76 1.95 11.12
N PHE A 275 12.56 2.18 10.59
CA PHE A 275 12.24 1.87 9.20
C PHE A 275 13.07 2.72 8.24
N GLN A 276 13.17 4.03 8.48
CA GLN A 276 14.03 4.93 7.70
C GLN A 276 15.50 4.50 7.73
N LYS A 277 16.05 4.14 8.90
CA LYS A 277 17.45 3.65 9.01
C LYS A 277 17.64 2.35 8.23
N PHE A 278 16.68 1.42 8.29
CA PHE A 278 16.71 0.18 7.51
C PHE A 278 16.67 0.44 6.01
N MET A 279 15.73 1.28 5.54
CA MET A 279 15.60 1.65 4.12
C MET A 279 16.86 2.34 3.61
N ALA A 280 17.46 3.25 4.39
CA ALA A 280 18.72 3.89 4.03
C ALA A 280 19.88 2.89 3.89
N ILE A 281 19.90 1.81 4.66
CA ILE A 281 20.89 0.73 4.50
C ILE A 281 20.57 -0.10 3.25
N ALA A 282 19.32 -0.46 3.02
CA ALA A 282 18.89 -1.18 1.82
C ALA A 282 19.25 -0.41 0.53
N ASP A 283 19.06 0.91 0.54
CA ASP A 283 19.40 1.82 -0.54
C ASP A 283 20.90 1.83 -0.91
N LYS A 284 21.80 1.60 0.07
CA LYS A 284 23.24 1.50 -0.20
C LYS A 284 23.61 0.30 -1.07
N TYR A 285 22.85 -0.78 -0.97
CA TYR A 285 23.18 -2.06 -1.62
C TYR A 285 22.42 -2.31 -2.91
N ARG A 286 21.27 -1.68 -3.12
CA ARG A 286 20.52 -1.84 -4.36
C ARG A 286 21.26 -1.17 -5.52
N THR A 287 21.19 -1.80 -6.67
CA THR A 287 21.68 -1.25 -7.94
C THR A 287 20.56 -0.65 -8.78
N MET A 288 19.35 -1.22 -8.68
CA MET A 288 18.17 -0.72 -9.38
C MET A 288 17.66 0.56 -8.72
N LYS A 289 17.31 1.55 -9.55
CA LYS A 289 16.52 2.69 -9.11
C LYS A 289 15.09 2.25 -8.85
N VAL A 290 14.44 2.84 -7.85
CA VAL A 290 13.03 2.60 -7.55
C VAL A 290 12.27 3.87 -7.89
N ARG A 291 11.41 3.79 -8.91
CA ARG A 291 10.45 4.84 -9.29
C ARG A 291 9.05 4.39 -8.90
N THR A 292 8.12 5.32 -8.85
CA THR A 292 6.72 5.03 -8.52
C THR A 292 5.82 5.04 -9.75
N ASN A 293 4.68 4.37 -9.64
CA ASN A 293 3.53 4.65 -10.49
C ASN A 293 2.64 5.60 -9.67
N ALA A 294 2.51 6.84 -10.13
CA ALA A 294 1.73 7.86 -9.46
C ALA A 294 0.95 8.62 -10.52
N ASP A 295 -0.33 8.83 -10.27
CA ASP A 295 -1.25 9.41 -11.25
C ASP A 295 -1.76 10.81 -10.82
N THR A 296 -1.49 11.21 -9.57
CA THR A 296 -1.81 12.53 -9.02
C THR A 296 -0.59 13.19 -8.35
N PRO A 297 -0.56 14.53 -8.18
CA PRO A 297 0.45 15.23 -7.40
C PRO A 297 0.55 14.74 -5.94
N GLU A 298 -0.57 14.36 -5.33
CA GLU A 298 -0.63 13.83 -3.96
C GLU A 298 0.03 12.44 -3.86
N ASP A 299 -0.23 11.56 -4.83
CA ASP A 299 0.43 10.25 -4.92
C ASP A 299 1.94 10.41 -5.15
N ALA A 300 2.31 11.36 -6.02
CA ALA A 300 3.70 11.69 -6.30
C ALA A 300 4.42 12.14 -5.02
N LYS A 301 3.80 13.02 -4.24
CA LYS A 301 4.35 13.50 -2.97
C LYS A 301 4.52 12.36 -1.96
N THR A 302 3.49 11.53 -1.79
CA THR A 302 3.53 10.37 -0.89
C THR A 302 4.66 9.43 -1.28
N ALA A 303 4.84 9.16 -2.57
CA ALA A 303 5.92 8.30 -3.05
C ALA A 303 7.32 8.88 -2.77
N LEU A 304 7.49 10.21 -2.82
CA LEU A 304 8.74 10.88 -2.45
C LEU A 304 9.05 10.71 -0.96
N ASP A 305 8.03 10.77 -0.10
CA ASP A 305 8.18 10.54 1.35
C ASP A 305 8.69 9.12 1.66
N PHE A 306 8.42 8.15 0.77
CA PHE A 306 8.96 6.79 0.81
C PHE A 306 10.28 6.58 0.03
N GLY A 307 10.86 7.63 -0.55
CA GLY A 307 12.15 7.59 -1.24
C GLY A 307 12.10 7.23 -2.73
N ALA A 308 10.95 7.38 -3.39
CA ALA A 308 10.85 7.19 -4.85
C ALA A 308 11.79 8.16 -5.59
N GLN A 309 12.48 7.66 -6.60
CA GLN A 309 13.50 8.40 -7.37
C GLN A 309 12.94 8.94 -8.70
N GLY A 310 11.67 9.32 -8.70
CA GLY A 310 10.90 9.75 -9.87
C GLY A 310 9.66 8.89 -10.13
N ILE A 311 8.91 9.22 -11.16
CA ILE A 311 7.69 8.52 -11.59
C ILE A 311 8.00 7.70 -12.83
N GLY A 312 7.89 6.38 -12.79
CA GLY A 312 8.14 5.48 -13.93
C GLY A 312 6.92 5.28 -14.83
N LEU A 313 5.73 5.63 -14.34
CA LEU A 313 4.49 5.65 -15.10
C LEU A 313 3.51 6.64 -14.47
N PHE A 314 3.25 7.72 -15.18
CA PHE A 314 2.15 8.65 -14.95
C PHE A 314 1.10 8.42 -16.04
N ARG A 315 -0.09 7.95 -15.65
CA ARG A 315 -1.19 7.68 -16.58
C ARG A 315 -2.00 8.95 -16.81
N THR A 316 -1.91 9.49 -18.01
CA THR A 316 -2.61 10.74 -18.37
C THR A 316 -4.13 10.62 -18.32
N GLU A 317 -4.67 9.40 -18.27
CA GLU A 317 -6.12 9.16 -18.32
C GLU A 317 -6.76 9.17 -16.95
N HIS A 318 -5.96 8.89 -15.92
CA HIS A 318 -6.42 8.93 -14.54
C HIS A 318 -6.68 10.35 -14.05
N MET A 319 -6.17 11.35 -14.76
CA MET A 319 -6.53 12.76 -14.61
C MET A 319 -8.03 13.04 -14.85
N PHE A 320 -8.74 12.10 -15.48
CA PHE A 320 -10.18 12.19 -15.77
C PHE A 320 -11.04 11.34 -14.82
N TYR A 321 -10.46 10.83 -13.73
CA TYR A 321 -11.16 10.11 -12.66
C TYR A 321 -10.96 10.83 -11.32
N GLY A 322 -12.03 11.09 -10.56
CA GLY A 322 -11.96 11.75 -9.25
C GLY A 322 -13.04 12.80 -9.01
N SER A 323 -13.11 13.34 -7.78
CA SER A 323 -14.16 14.27 -7.34
C SER A 323 -14.22 15.61 -8.11
N ASP A 324 -13.11 16.05 -8.70
CA ASP A 324 -13.03 17.27 -9.51
C ASP A 324 -12.90 16.98 -11.03
N SER A 325 -13.11 15.72 -11.43
CA SER A 325 -12.84 15.25 -12.80
C SER A 325 -14.04 15.36 -13.76
N ASP A 326 -15.22 15.73 -13.26
CA ASP A 326 -16.46 15.76 -14.05
C ASP A 326 -16.33 16.61 -15.32
N ARG A 327 -15.75 17.81 -15.19
CA ARG A 327 -15.56 18.72 -16.33
C ARG A 327 -14.49 18.23 -17.33
N PRO A 328 -13.27 17.86 -16.90
CA PRO A 328 -12.29 17.22 -17.78
C PRO A 328 -12.83 15.97 -18.50
N LEU A 329 -13.56 15.11 -17.78
CA LEU A 329 -14.17 13.90 -18.32
C LEU A 329 -15.23 14.22 -19.37
N PHE A 330 -16.07 15.22 -19.12
CA PHE A 330 -17.04 15.71 -20.10
C PHE A 330 -16.36 16.17 -21.40
N LEU A 331 -15.28 16.95 -21.29
CA LEU A 331 -14.52 17.45 -22.44
C LEU A 331 -13.81 16.32 -23.21
N LEU A 332 -13.29 15.33 -22.49
CA LEU A 332 -12.75 14.11 -23.10
C LEU A 332 -13.83 13.37 -23.89
N ARG A 333 -15.04 13.21 -23.34
CA ARG A 333 -16.16 12.56 -24.04
C ARG A 333 -16.60 13.36 -25.27
N LYS A 334 -16.64 14.69 -25.18
CA LYS A 334 -16.89 15.59 -26.31
C LYS A 334 -15.86 15.39 -27.42
N MET A 335 -14.57 15.25 -27.07
CA MET A 335 -13.49 14.93 -28.01
C MET A 335 -13.69 13.55 -28.67
N ILE A 336 -14.04 12.54 -27.89
CA ILE A 336 -14.26 11.16 -28.36
C ILE A 336 -15.40 11.08 -29.37
N LEU A 337 -16.50 11.76 -29.09
CA LEU A 337 -17.69 11.77 -29.94
C LEU A 337 -17.61 12.80 -31.08
N SER A 338 -16.49 13.51 -31.25
CA SER A 338 -16.28 14.42 -32.37
C SER A 338 -16.07 13.66 -33.69
N LYS A 339 -16.73 14.11 -34.77
CA LYS A 339 -16.66 13.48 -36.09
C LYS A 339 -15.60 14.13 -36.98
N THR A 340 -15.43 15.44 -36.89
CA THR A 340 -14.47 16.21 -37.68
C THR A 340 -13.22 16.54 -36.87
N VAL A 341 -12.12 16.85 -37.58
CA VAL A 341 -10.86 17.26 -36.92
C VAL A 341 -11.06 18.61 -36.23
N GLU A 342 -11.88 19.48 -36.80
CA GLU A 342 -12.21 20.81 -36.25
C GLU A 342 -12.99 20.70 -34.92
N GLU A 343 -14.01 19.83 -34.88
CA GLU A 343 -14.75 19.53 -33.64
C GLU A 343 -13.80 18.98 -32.56
N ARG A 344 -12.94 18.01 -32.94
CA ARG A 344 -12.01 17.36 -32.03
C ARG A 344 -10.99 18.36 -31.48
N ARG A 345 -10.43 19.24 -32.32
CA ARG A 345 -9.50 20.30 -31.90
C ARG A 345 -10.16 21.28 -30.93
N THR A 346 -11.39 21.69 -31.21
CA THR A 346 -12.13 22.59 -30.30
C THR A 346 -12.30 21.96 -28.92
N ALA A 347 -12.67 20.67 -28.87
CA ALA A 347 -12.78 19.95 -27.60
C ALA A 347 -11.42 19.78 -26.89
N LEU A 348 -10.35 19.51 -27.65
CA LEU A 348 -8.99 19.39 -27.12
C LEU A 348 -8.45 20.73 -26.58
N ASP A 349 -8.77 21.85 -27.22
CA ASP A 349 -8.38 23.20 -26.77
C ASP A 349 -9.08 23.56 -25.44
N GLU A 350 -10.34 23.15 -25.26
CA GLU A 350 -11.05 23.28 -23.98
C GLU A 350 -10.47 22.35 -22.89
N LEU A 351 -9.98 21.17 -23.27
CA LEU A 351 -9.39 20.18 -22.36
C LEU A 351 -7.95 20.54 -21.94
N PHE A 352 -7.20 21.19 -22.83
CA PHE A 352 -5.78 21.50 -22.68
C PHE A 352 -5.41 22.18 -21.35
N PRO A 353 -6.13 23.21 -20.85
CA PRO A 353 -5.78 23.87 -19.59
C PRO A 353 -5.79 22.94 -18.39
N PHE A 354 -6.73 21.99 -18.35
CA PHE A 354 -6.81 20.98 -17.27
C PHE A 354 -5.63 20.03 -17.35
N VAL A 355 -5.31 19.55 -18.55
CA VAL A 355 -4.19 18.63 -18.77
C VAL A 355 -2.85 19.30 -18.41
N LYS A 356 -2.62 20.52 -18.88
CA LYS A 356 -1.40 21.28 -18.56
C LYS A 356 -1.27 21.57 -17.08
N LYS A 357 -2.37 21.93 -16.40
CA LYS A 357 -2.36 22.23 -14.96
C LYS A 357 -1.89 21.03 -14.15
N GLU A 358 -2.43 19.86 -14.40
CA GLU A 358 -2.07 18.64 -13.66
C GLU A 358 -0.62 18.23 -13.93
N ILE A 359 -0.21 18.22 -15.20
CA ILE A 359 1.17 17.90 -15.58
C ILE A 359 2.16 18.86 -14.92
N SER A 360 1.85 20.17 -14.91
CA SER A 360 2.66 21.18 -14.24
C SER A 360 2.74 20.94 -12.72
N ALA A 361 1.61 20.60 -12.09
CA ALA A 361 1.58 20.27 -10.66
C ALA A 361 2.44 19.05 -10.34
N THR A 362 2.30 17.95 -11.09
CA THR A 362 3.09 16.73 -10.91
C THR A 362 4.59 16.96 -11.15
N LEU A 363 4.96 17.66 -12.24
CA LEU A 363 6.35 18.01 -12.52
C LEU A 363 6.95 18.90 -11.45
N SER A 364 6.17 19.83 -10.88
CA SER A 364 6.63 20.69 -9.79
C SER A 364 6.84 19.92 -8.48
N VAL A 365 6.05 18.88 -8.20
CA VAL A 365 6.26 18.00 -7.04
C VAL A 365 7.53 17.17 -7.21
N MET A 366 7.78 16.70 -8.43
CA MET A 366 8.94 15.87 -8.82
C MET A 366 10.13 16.71 -9.32
N ASP A 367 10.32 17.91 -8.79
CA ASP A 367 11.40 18.81 -9.19
C ASP A 367 12.78 18.11 -9.06
N ASN A 368 13.61 18.19 -10.11
CA ASN A 368 14.89 17.47 -10.25
C ASN A 368 14.79 15.94 -10.39
N LEU A 369 13.59 15.36 -10.53
CA LEU A 369 13.39 13.92 -10.69
C LEU A 369 12.66 13.60 -12.00
N PRO A 370 12.95 12.43 -12.62
CA PRO A 370 12.36 12.07 -13.90
C PRO A 370 10.89 11.68 -13.76
N VAL A 371 10.05 12.15 -14.67
CA VAL A 371 8.60 11.86 -14.71
C VAL A 371 8.22 11.27 -16.07
N THR A 372 7.98 9.95 -16.11
CA THR A 372 7.55 9.24 -17.31
C THR A 372 6.05 9.35 -17.50
N MET A 373 5.63 10.19 -18.45
CA MET A 373 4.24 10.39 -18.81
C MET A 373 3.86 9.51 -19.99
N ARG A 374 2.89 8.61 -19.77
CA ARG A 374 2.35 7.77 -20.83
C ARG A 374 1.24 8.53 -21.56
N LEU A 375 1.36 8.59 -22.89
CA LEU A 375 0.31 9.14 -23.75
C LEU A 375 -0.98 8.31 -23.64
N LEU A 376 -2.09 8.88 -24.14
CA LEU A 376 -3.42 8.28 -24.05
C LEU A 376 -3.44 6.85 -24.61
N ASP A 377 -3.82 5.89 -23.76
CA ASP A 377 -3.84 4.46 -23.95
C ASP A 377 -5.24 3.82 -24.02
N PRO A 378 -6.22 4.11 -23.14
CA PRO A 378 -7.47 3.36 -23.07
C PRO A 378 -8.31 3.48 -24.36
N PRO A 379 -9.09 2.45 -24.66
CA PRO A 379 -9.97 2.46 -25.81
C PRO A 379 -11.13 3.44 -25.56
N LEU A 380 -11.54 4.14 -26.62
CA LEU A 380 -12.45 5.28 -26.48
C LEU A 380 -13.84 4.92 -25.94
N HIS A 381 -14.31 3.67 -26.12
CA HIS A 381 -15.62 3.25 -25.64
C HIS A 381 -15.72 3.20 -24.11
N GLU A 382 -14.61 3.08 -23.37
CA GLU A 382 -14.63 3.08 -21.90
C GLU A 382 -15.11 4.42 -21.33
N PHE A 383 -14.95 5.52 -22.08
CA PHE A 383 -15.40 6.85 -21.66
C PHE A 383 -16.80 7.20 -22.12
N VAL A 384 -17.40 6.41 -23.00
CA VAL A 384 -18.72 6.72 -23.56
C VAL A 384 -19.80 6.66 -22.45
N PRO A 385 -20.58 7.74 -22.25
CA PRO A 385 -21.58 7.77 -21.20
C PRO A 385 -22.71 6.77 -21.45
N GLN A 386 -23.06 6.01 -20.43
CA GLN A 386 -24.19 5.07 -20.44
C GLN A 386 -25.50 5.72 -19.95
N ALA A 387 -25.39 6.73 -19.07
CA ALA A 387 -26.56 7.42 -18.51
C ALA A 387 -27.14 8.42 -19.52
N LEU A 388 -28.47 8.39 -19.67
CA LEU A 388 -29.20 9.25 -20.61
C LEU A 388 -28.92 10.75 -20.37
N GLU A 389 -28.83 11.16 -19.11
CA GLU A 389 -28.54 12.55 -18.73
C GLU A 389 -27.19 13.02 -19.28
N ASN A 390 -26.15 12.19 -19.14
CA ASN A 390 -24.81 12.49 -19.65
C ASN A 390 -24.75 12.45 -21.19
N GLN A 391 -25.54 11.59 -21.82
CA GLN A 391 -25.65 11.55 -23.28
C GLN A 391 -26.33 12.81 -23.82
N GLN A 392 -27.39 13.29 -23.14
CA GLN A 392 -28.09 14.52 -23.50
C GLN A 392 -27.16 15.74 -23.36
N GLU A 393 -26.39 15.83 -22.28
CA GLU A 393 -25.44 16.92 -22.07
C GLU A 393 -24.41 17.02 -23.22
N ILE A 394 -23.93 15.87 -23.71
CA ILE A 394 -23.02 15.83 -24.85
C ILE A 394 -23.73 16.17 -26.16
N ALA A 395 -24.95 15.67 -26.36
CA ALA A 395 -25.76 15.98 -27.54
C ALA A 395 -25.92 17.51 -27.68
N ASP A 396 -26.27 18.18 -26.59
CA ASP A 396 -26.44 19.63 -26.53
C ASP A 396 -25.13 20.37 -26.82
N ALA A 397 -24.01 19.91 -26.25
CA ALA A 397 -22.72 20.55 -26.43
C ALA A 397 -22.10 20.36 -27.82
N LEU A 398 -22.37 19.22 -28.46
CA LEU A 398 -21.98 18.95 -29.85
C LEU A 398 -23.01 19.47 -30.86
N ARG A 399 -24.18 19.95 -30.40
CA ARG A 399 -25.32 20.39 -31.22
C ARG A 399 -25.80 19.29 -32.18
N ILE A 400 -25.89 18.07 -31.65
CA ILE A 400 -26.40 16.88 -32.35
C ILE A 400 -27.60 16.30 -31.60
N ASP A 401 -28.36 15.43 -32.25
CA ASP A 401 -29.42 14.69 -31.58
C ASP A 401 -28.85 13.49 -30.80
N LEU A 402 -29.69 12.96 -29.90
CA LEU A 402 -29.33 11.80 -29.08
C LEU A 402 -29.11 10.54 -29.94
N GLU A 403 -29.83 10.41 -31.05
CA GLU A 403 -29.68 9.28 -31.99
C GLU A 403 -28.29 9.26 -32.63
N GLU A 404 -27.73 10.42 -33.00
CA GLU A 404 -26.36 10.53 -33.49
C GLU A 404 -25.33 10.24 -32.39
N VAL A 405 -25.60 10.61 -31.12
CA VAL A 405 -24.73 10.22 -29.98
C VAL A 405 -24.72 8.69 -29.81
N GLU A 406 -25.87 8.04 -29.85
CA GLU A 406 -25.97 6.58 -29.75
C GLU A 406 -25.26 5.90 -30.91
N LYS A 407 -25.46 6.39 -32.14
CA LYS A 407 -24.80 5.86 -33.34
C LYS A 407 -23.28 5.98 -33.25
N ARG A 408 -22.76 7.12 -32.82
CA ARG A 408 -21.31 7.32 -32.62
C ARG A 408 -20.77 6.42 -31.51
N SER A 409 -21.54 6.25 -30.44
CA SER A 409 -21.21 5.34 -29.34
C SER A 409 -21.12 3.88 -29.80
N GLU A 410 -22.03 3.44 -30.67
CA GLU A 410 -22.05 2.08 -31.21
C GLU A 410 -20.83 1.80 -32.10
N LEU A 411 -20.38 2.80 -32.87
CA LEU A 411 -19.18 2.69 -33.73
C LEU A 411 -17.88 2.52 -32.93
N LEU A 412 -17.86 2.95 -31.68
CA LEU A 412 -16.70 2.81 -30.80
C LEU A 412 -16.66 1.46 -30.07
N LYS A 413 -17.76 0.68 -30.10
CA LYS A 413 -17.79 -0.63 -29.47
C LYS A 413 -16.89 -1.61 -30.20
N GLU A 414 -16.07 -2.30 -29.44
CA GLU A 414 -15.15 -3.31 -29.94
C GLU A 414 -15.45 -4.66 -29.28
N SER A 415 -15.30 -5.76 -30.04
CA SER A 415 -15.46 -7.10 -29.46
C SER A 415 -14.36 -7.43 -28.45
N ASN A 416 -13.14 -6.91 -28.66
CA ASN A 416 -11.99 -7.13 -27.77
C ASN A 416 -11.24 -5.81 -27.52
N PRO A 417 -11.74 -4.97 -26.59
CA PRO A 417 -11.15 -3.67 -26.22
C PRO A 417 -9.64 -3.66 -25.96
N MET A 418 -9.14 -4.71 -25.30
CA MET A 418 -7.74 -4.87 -24.92
C MET A 418 -6.78 -4.81 -26.12
N ILE A 419 -7.20 -5.32 -27.28
CA ILE A 419 -6.37 -5.40 -28.50
C ILE A 419 -6.88 -4.49 -29.63
N GLY A 420 -7.77 -3.56 -29.31
CA GLY A 420 -8.48 -2.71 -30.27
C GLY A 420 -7.76 -1.42 -30.65
N HIS A 421 -8.56 -0.39 -30.94
CA HIS A 421 -8.14 0.94 -31.39
C HIS A 421 -7.80 1.84 -30.21
N ARG A 422 -6.58 1.65 -29.71
CA ARG A 422 -6.09 2.25 -28.47
C ARG A 422 -4.61 2.63 -28.57
N GLY A 423 -4.06 3.31 -27.56
CA GLY A 423 -2.65 3.69 -27.50
C GLY A 423 -2.10 4.37 -28.75
N VAL A 424 -0.92 3.96 -29.22
CA VAL A 424 -0.29 4.56 -30.41
C VAL A 424 -1.18 4.54 -31.66
N ARG A 425 -2.05 3.53 -31.81
CA ARG A 425 -2.93 3.38 -32.97
C ARG A 425 -3.95 4.51 -33.03
N LEU A 426 -4.47 4.88 -31.86
CA LEU A 426 -5.38 6.01 -31.70
C LEU A 426 -4.67 7.33 -32.04
N GLY A 427 -3.44 7.49 -31.54
CA GLY A 427 -2.62 8.67 -31.84
C GLY A 427 -2.19 8.78 -33.29
N ILE A 428 -2.11 7.68 -34.04
CA ILE A 428 -1.86 7.68 -35.49
C ILE A 428 -3.10 8.13 -36.26
N THR A 429 -4.28 7.64 -35.90
CA THR A 429 -5.54 8.04 -36.56
C THR A 429 -5.99 9.45 -36.20
N TYR A 430 -5.70 9.90 -34.97
CA TYR A 430 -6.05 11.23 -34.46
C TYR A 430 -4.81 11.93 -33.86
N PRO A 431 -3.88 12.39 -34.70
CA PRO A 431 -2.61 13.00 -34.26
C PRO A 431 -2.77 14.21 -33.34
N GLU A 432 -3.89 14.93 -33.45
CA GLU A 432 -4.21 16.07 -32.59
C GLU A 432 -4.27 15.72 -31.09
N ILE A 433 -4.60 14.46 -30.74
CA ILE A 433 -4.61 14.00 -29.34
C ILE A 433 -3.17 14.00 -28.78
N ILE A 434 -2.23 13.39 -29.52
CA ILE A 434 -0.81 13.40 -29.14
C ILE A 434 -0.28 14.83 -29.08
N ARG A 435 -0.61 15.67 -30.08
CA ARG A 435 -0.16 17.07 -30.10
C ARG A 435 -0.61 17.82 -28.86
N MET A 436 -1.86 17.66 -28.43
CA MET A 436 -2.38 18.31 -27.21
C MET A 436 -1.58 17.89 -25.98
N GLN A 437 -1.40 16.58 -25.76
CA GLN A 437 -0.68 16.06 -24.59
C GLN A 437 0.79 16.50 -24.57
N VAL A 438 1.49 16.35 -25.70
CA VAL A 438 2.91 16.69 -25.79
C VAL A 438 3.14 18.20 -25.68
N THR A 439 2.25 19.01 -26.25
CA THR A 439 2.29 20.46 -26.07
C THR A 439 2.10 20.80 -24.60
N ALA A 440 1.16 20.18 -23.91
CA ALA A 440 0.94 20.43 -22.47
C ALA A 440 2.19 20.09 -21.64
N ILE A 441 2.88 18.99 -21.96
CA ILE A 441 4.16 18.61 -21.32
C ILE A 441 5.23 19.67 -21.52
N PHE A 442 5.47 20.11 -22.76
CA PHE A 442 6.53 21.08 -23.05
C PHE A 442 6.21 22.49 -22.53
N GLU A 443 4.97 22.94 -22.65
CA GLU A 443 4.55 24.24 -22.11
C GLU A 443 4.65 24.28 -20.59
N ALA A 444 4.18 23.23 -19.91
CA ALA A 444 4.32 23.10 -18.46
C ALA A 444 5.81 23.11 -18.04
N SER A 445 6.65 22.37 -18.76
CA SER A 445 8.08 22.30 -18.47
C SER A 445 8.79 23.65 -18.68
N ALA A 446 8.46 24.37 -19.75
CA ALA A 446 8.99 25.70 -20.03
C ALA A 446 8.60 26.72 -18.95
N GLU A 447 7.31 26.74 -18.56
CA GLU A 447 6.79 27.60 -17.48
C GLU A 447 7.49 27.32 -16.15
N LEU A 448 7.70 26.04 -15.81
CA LEU A 448 8.41 25.64 -14.60
C LEU A 448 9.90 26.05 -14.64
N ILE A 449 10.59 25.91 -15.77
CA ILE A 449 11.99 26.36 -15.92
C ILE A 449 12.10 27.88 -15.75
N GLN A 450 11.20 28.65 -16.35
CA GLN A 450 11.15 30.11 -16.15
C GLN A 450 10.87 30.48 -14.69
N ALA A 451 10.14 29.64 -13.95
CA ALA A 451 9.91 29.77 -12.52
C ALA A 451 11.08 29.27 -11.64
N GLY A 452 12.21 28.88 -12.24
CA GLY A 452 13.43 28.44 -11.53
C GLY A 452 13.41 26.98 -11.09
N LYS A 453 12.53 26.15 -11.65
CA LYS A 453 12.45 24.70 -11.42
C LYS A 453 13.25 23.92 -12.47
N ASN A 454 13.47 22.63 -12.22
CA ASN A 454 14.20 21.72 -13.09
C ASN A 454 13.37 20.45 -13.40
N PRO A 455 12.31 20.57 -14.21
CA PRO A 455 11.49 19.44 -14.63
C PRO A 455 12.26 18.51 -15.59
N LEU A 456 12.09 17.20 -15.42
CA LEU A 456 12.71 16.17 -16.27
C LEU A 456 11.63 15.25 -16.88
N PRO A 457 10.83 15.74 -17.85
CA PRO A 457 9.76 14.97 -18.46
C PRO A 457 10.31 13.85 -19.36
N GLU A 458 9.68 12.69 -19.32
CA GLU A 458 9.92 11.58 -20.23
C GLU A 458 8.61 11.20 -20.91
N ILE A 459 8.54 11.25 -22.24
CA ILE A 459 7.33 10.98 -23.02
C ILE A 459 7.35 9.52 -23.44
N MET A 460 6.33 8.76 -23.05
CA MET A 460 6.22 7.34 -23.32
C MET A 460 5.03 7.01 -24.22
N VAL A 461 5.31 6.35 -25.33
CA VAL A 461 4.28 5.88 -26.28
C VAL A 461 3.80 4.47 -25.90
N PRO A 462 2.48 4.25 -25.71
CA PRO A 462 1.93 2.94 -25.34
C PRO A 462 1.54 2.09 -26.57
N VAL A 463 1.43 0.78 -26.36
CA VAL A 463 0.89 -0.25 -27.29
C VAL A 463 1.61 -0.31 -28.65
N THR A 464 2.91 -0.02 -28.66
CA THR A 464 3.69 -0.03 -29.89
C THR A 464 4.01 -1.46 -30.32
N CYS A 465 3.94 -1.68 -31.63
CA CYS A 465 4.14 -2.96 -32.28
C CYS A 465 5.33 -2.91 -33.26
N ASN A 466 5.66 -1.72 -33.77
CA ASN A 466 6.75 -1.50 -34.71
C ASN A 466 7.45 -0.14 -34.56
N GLU A 467 8.65 -0.04 -35.12
CA GLU A 467 9.52 1.14 -35.05
C GLU A 467 8.97 2.34 -35.83
N LYS A 468 8.13 2.10 -36.84
CA LYS A 468 7.53 3.17 -37.65
C LYS A 468 6.40 3.91 -36.93
N GLU A 469 5.68 3.23 -36.04
CA GLU A 469 4.71 3.85 -35.14
C GLU A 469 5.41 4.83 -34.19
N LEU A 470 6.61 4.47 -33.71
CA LEU A 470 7.47 5.37 -32.95
C LEU A 470 7.98 6.52 -33.82
N ALA A 471 8.49 6.25 -35.02
CA ALA A 471 8.94 7.28 -35.95
C ALA A 471 7.84 8.35 -36.18
N PHE A 472 6.62 7.91 -36.45
CA PHE A 472 5.48 8.79 -36.69
C PHE A 472 5.17 9.69 -35.47
N THR A 473 5.14 9.11 -34.28
CA THR A 473 4.85 9.87 -33.06
C THR A 473 6.01 10.78 -32.64
N ARG A 474 7.26 10.38 -32.90
CA ARG A 474 8.45 11.19 -32.69
C ARG A 474 8.44 12.46 -33.54
N ASP A 475 7.97 12.38 -34.79
CA ASP A 475 7.86 13.56 -35.66
C ASP A 475 6.87 14.58 -35.09
N ILE A 476 5.76 14.10 -34.50
CA ILE A 476 4.80 14.96 -33.80
C ILE A 476 5.46 15.60 -32.57
N VAL A 477 6.17 14.81 -31.76
CA VAL A 477 6.88 15.31 -30.57
C VAL A 477 7.89 16.38 -30.93
N THR A 478 8.68 16.15 -31.99
CA THR A 478 9.71 17.08 -32.49
C THR A 478 9.08 18.40 -32.96
N ALA A 479 7.94 18.34 -33.64
CA ALA A 479 7.22 19.54 -34.06
C ALA A 479 6.69 20.35 -32.86
N CYS A 480 6.09 19.68 -31.86
CA CYS A 480 5.63 20.33 -30.63
C CYS A 480 6.79 20.92 -29.83
N TYR A 481 7.94 20.23 -29.76
CA TYR A 481 9.16 20.72 -29.12
C TYR A 481 9.64 22.03 -29.76
N GLY A 482 9.77 22.07 -31.08
CA GLY A 482 10.18 23.29 -31.80
C GLY A 482 9.21 24.45 -31.62
N ALA A 483 7.90 24.17 -31.57
CA ALA A 483 6.88 25.18 -31.29
C ALA A 483 7.01 25.75 -29.86
N ALA A 484 7.25 24.90 -28.86
CA ALA A 484 7.45 25.30 -27.48
C ALA A 484 8.71 26.17 -27.32
N LEU A 485 9.85 25.76 -27.90
CA LEU A 485 11.08 26.56 -27.87
C LEU A 485 10.87 27.97 -28.43
N LYS A 486 10.18 28.06 -29.57
CA LYS A 486 9.88 29.35 -30.20
C LYS A 486 8.93 30.20 -29.35
N LYS A 487 7.89 29.59 -28.76
CA LYS A 487 6.87 30.29 -27.96
C LYS A 487 7.45 30.87 -26.67
N TYR A 488 8.36 30.15 -26.02
CA TYR A 488 8.95 30.54 -24.73
C TYR A 488 10.37 31.14 -24.86
N GLU A 489 10.85 31.35 -26.10
CA GLU A 489 12.17 31.92 -26.40
C GLU A 489 13.33 31.16 -25.72
N MET A 490 13.28 29.82 -25.78
CA MET A 490 14.26 28.93 -25.14
C MET A 490 15.16 28.26 -26.17
N GLU A 491 16.44 28.06 -25.82
CA GLU A 491 17.39 27.32 -26.67
C GLU A 491 17.15 25.81 -26.65
N SER A 492 16.74 25.28 -25.49
CA SER A 492 16.46 23.85 -25.32
C SER A 492 15.51 23.58 -24.15
N LEU A 493 14.83 22.44 -24.20
CA LEU A 493 14.04 21.88 -23.09
C LEU A 493 14.51 20.44 -22.83
N PRO A 494 14.71 20.03 -21.57
CA PRO A 494 15.04 18.64 -21.27
C PRO A 494 13.83 17.74 -21.54
N TYR A 495 14.05 16.64 -22.25
CA TYR A 495 13.09 15.53 -22.29
C TYR A 495 13.77 14.24 -22.74
N LEU A 496 13.15 13.11 -22.43
CA LEU A 496 13.40 11.84 -23.12
C LEU A 496 12.16 11.39 -23.85
N TYR A 497 12.34 10.69 -24.97
CA TYR A 497 11.28 10.05 -25.73
C TYR A 497 11.52 8.54 -25.74
N GLY A 498 10.50 7.76 -25.40
CA GLY A 498 10.61 6.32 -25.28
C GLY A 498 9.28 5.60 -25.50
N THR A 499 9.29 4.31 -25.23
CA THR A 499 8.15 3.45 -25.50
C THR A 499 7.90 2.47 -24.38
N MET A 500 6.64 2.09 -24.22
CA MET A 500 6.28 0.89 -23.48
C MET A 500 6.57 -0.35 -24.35
N ILE A 501 7.14 -1.40 -23.75
CA ILE A 501 7.32 -2.72 -24.34
C ILE A 501 6.30 -3.65 -23.66
N GLU A 502 5.12 -3.73 -24.27
CA GLU A 502 3.96 -4.49 -23.77
C GLU A 502 3.33 -5.37 -24.87
N ILE A 503 3.81 -5.26 -26.11
CA ILE A 503 3.43 -6.15 -27.21
C ILE A 503 4.59 -7.10 -27.50
N PRO A 504 4.36 -8.43 -27.58
CA PRO A 504 5.44 -9.39 -27.85
C PRO A 504 6.26 -9.05 -29.10
N ARG A 505 5.61 -8.51 -30.15
CA ARG A 505 6.30 -8.07 -31.36
C ARG A 505 7.34 -6.97 -31.07
N ALA A 506 7.02 -5.98 -30.23
CA ALA A 506 7.97 -4.91 -29.88
C ALA A 506 9.21 -5.47 -29.18
N ALA A 507 9.07 -6.51 -28.35
CA ALA A 507 10.19 -7.20 -27.75
C ALA A 507 11.03 -7.98 -28.80
N LEU A 508 10.37 -8.63 -29.77
CA LEU A 508 11.05 -9.39 -30.83
C LEU A 508 11.88 -8.53 -31.79
N ILE A 509 11.52 -7.26 -31.96
CA ILE A 509 12.25 -6.29 -32.79
C ILE A 509 12.78 -5.11 -31.98
N ALA A 510 13.11 -5.35 -30.70
CA ALA A 510 13.53 -4.31 -29.77
C ALA A 510 14.80 -3.55 -30.24
N ASP A 511 15.66 -4.22 -31.02
CA ASP A 511 16.80 -3.61 -31.69
C ASP A 511 16.37 -2.43 -32.58
N LYS A 512 15.30 -2.60 -33.37
CA LYS A 512 14.74 -1.55 -34.23
C LYS A 512 13.95 -0.50 -33.46
N MET A 513 13.27 -0.92 -32.38
CA MET A 513 12.56 0.03 -31.50
C MET A 513 13.55 1.02 -30.87
N ALA A 514 14.76 0.57 -30.52
CA ALA A 514 15.81 1.37 -29.91
C ALA A 514 16.40 2.45 -30.84
N ASP A 515 16.25 2.33 -32.17
CA ASP A 515 16.64 3.39 -33.12
C ASP A 515 15.83 4.69 -32.91
N TYR A 516 14.66 4.58 -32.29
CA TYR A 516 13.74 5.71 -32.06
C TYR A 516 13.52 6.03 -30.58
N ALA A 517 13.66 5.05 -29.68
CA ALA A 517 13.38 5.19 -28.26
C ALA A 517 14.67 5.32 -27.43
N GLN A 518 14.72 6.32 -26.55
CA GLN A 518 15.82 6.56 -25.61
C GLN A 518 15.67 5.74 -24.31
N PHE A 519 14.47 5.21 -24.05
CA PHE A 519 14.21 4.28 -22.94
C PHE A 519 13.08 3.31 -23.28
N PHE A 520 13.08 2.17 -22.59
CA PHE A 520 11.99 1.19 -22.58
C PHE A 520 11.38 1.09 -21.20
N SER A 521 10.05 1.02 -21.14
CA SER A 521 9.30 0.65 -19.94
C SER A 521 8.54 -0.64 -20.21
N PHE A 522 8.78 -1.70 -19.45
CA PHE A 522 8.11 -2.98 -19.68
C PHE A 522 6.72 -2.97 -19.02
N GLY A 523 5.67 -2.96 -19.85
CA GLY A 523 4.30 -3.17 -19.40
C GLY A 523 4.02 -4.66 -19.33
N THR A 524 4.30 -5.29 -18.19
CA THR A 524 4.22 -6.76 -18.02
C THR A 524 2.83 -7.27 -17.65
N ASN A 525 1.88 -6.36 -17.39
CA ASN A 525 0.47 -6.68 -17.15
C ASN A 525 -0.18 -7.10 -18.47
#